data_AF-A0A5E6M9C7-F1
#
_entry.id   AF-A0A5E6M9C7-F1
#
_cell.length_a   1.000
_cell.length_b   1.000
_cell.length_c   1.000
_cell.angle_alpha   90.00
_cell.angle_beta   90.00
_cell.angle_gamma   90.00
#
_symmetry.space_group_name_H-M   'P 1'
#
loop_
_entity.id
_entity.type
_entity.pdbx_description
1 polymer ?
#
loop_
_entity_poly.entity_id
_entity_poly.type
_entity_poly.pdbx_seq_one_letter_code
_entity_poly.pdbx_strand_id
1 'polypeptide(L)' 'MAVRERLLLVLPGKEIYDYLCTGCGASLGQREVPASPGAASPLAMPLPHRHRHRRKP' A
#
# COMPACT_ATOMS: atom_id res chain seq x y z
N MET A 1 3.75 28.53 -0.93
CA MET A 1 2.92 27.82 -1.91
C MET A 1 2.45 26.52 -1.25
N ALA A 2 1.13 26.29 -1.13
CA ALA A 2 0.60 25.15 -0.38
C ALA A 2 0.48 23.89 -1.25
N VAL A 3 0.81 22.73 -0.67
CA VAL A 3 0.81 21.42 -1.34
C VAL A 3 -0.11 20.45 -0.60
N ARG A 4 -0.76 19.54 -1.33
CA ARG A 4 -1.55 18.44 -0.76
C ARG A 4 -0.97 17.10 -1.20
N GLU A 5 -1.21 16.07 -0.41
CA GLU A 5 -0.66 14.73 -0.63
C GLU A 5 -1.75 13.79 -1.13
N ARG A 6 -1.44 12.95 -2.13
CA ARG A 6 -2.33 11.91 -2.64
C ARG A 6 -1.60 10.57 -2.65
N LEU A 7 -2.11 9.58 -1.94
CA LEU A 7 -1.58 8.22 -1.98
C LEU A 7 -1.79 7.62 -3.39
N LEU A 8 -0.69 7.19 -4.01
CA LEU A 8 -0.70 6.55 -5.33
C LEU A 8 -0.70 5.02 -5.21
N LEU A 9 0.18 4.48 -4.37
CA LEU A 9 0.42 3.04 -4.31
C LEU A 9 0.80 2.60 -2.90
N VAL A 10 0.21 1.50 -2.45
CA VAL A 10 0.58 0.80 -1.20
C VAL A 10 1.38 -0.43 -1.58
N LEU A 11 2.62 -0.49 -1.14
CA LEU A 11 3.51 -1.65 -1.28
C LEU A 11 3.74 -2.31 0.07
N PRO A 12 4.14 -3.59 0.11
CA PRO A 12 4.60 -4.21 1.35
C PRO A 12 5.80 -3.45 1.90
N GLY A 13 5.63 -2.81 3.07
CA GLY A 13 6.69 -2.06 3.76
C GLY A 13 6.89 -0.62 3.31
N LYS A 14 6.20 -0.13 2.26
CA LYS A 14 6.26 1.29 1.87
C LYS A 14 5.02 1.78 1.14
N GLU A 15 4.78 3.07 1.19
CA GLU A 15 3.68 3.78 0.56
C GLU A 15 4.23 4.90 -0.32
N ILE A 16 3.66 5.08 -1.51
CA ILE A 16 4.07 6.09 -2.49
C ILE A 16 2.98 7.15 -2.57
N TYR A 17 3.36 8.41 -2.35
CA TYR A 17 2.48 9.57 -2.43
C TYR A 17 2.92 10.53 -3.54
N ASP A 18 1.95 11.23 -4.12
CA ASP A 18 2.14 12.34 -5.04
C ASP A 18 1.83 13.67 -4.34
N TYR A 19 2.70 14.66 -4.55
CA TYR A 19 2.49 16.02 -4.09
C TYR A 19 1.79 16.82 -5.18
N LEU A 20 0.57 17.25 -4.91
CA LEU A 20 -0.22 18.04 -5.84
C LEU A 20 -0.24 19.51 -5.40
N CYS A 21 -0.03 20.40 -6.36
CA CYS A 21 -0.29 21.82 -6.16
C CYS A 21 -1.75 22.02 -5.74
N THR A 22 -1.98 22.72 -4.63
CA THR A 22 -3.35 22.99 -4.15
C THR A 22 -4.16 23.88 -5.10
N GLY A 23 -3.49 24.75 -5.86
CA GLY A 23 -4.14 25.68 -6.79
C GLY A 23 -4.52 25.07 -8.14
N CYS A 24 -3.59 24.37 -8.79
CA CYS A 24 -3.81 23.83 -10.14
C CYS A 24 -3.91 22.31 -10.20
N GLY A 25 -3.60 21.59 -9.12
CA GLY A 25 -3.63 20.12 -9.09
C GLY A 25 -2.48 19.45 -9.85
N ALA A 26 -1.52 20.20 -10.39
CA ALA A 26 -0.34 19.63 -11.04
C ALA A 26 0.50 18.80 -10.06
N SER A 27 1.02 17.66 -10.51
CA SER A 27 2.02 16.89 -9.77
C SER A 27 3.31 17.69 -9.71
N LEU A 28 3.81 17.87 -8.49
CA LEU A 28 5.05 18.59 -8.19
C LEU A 28 6.17 17.62 -7.79
N GLY A 29 5.86 16.33 -7.58
CA GLY A 29 6.84 15.31 -7.23
C GLY A 29 6.23 14.22 -6.35
N GLN A 30 7.01 13.17 -6.12
CA GLN A 30 6.57 12.00 -5.34
C GLN A 30 7.42 11.84 -4.08
N ARG A 31 6.82 11.22 -3.05
CA ARG A 31 7.55 10.73 -1.88
C ARG A 31 7.26 9.26 -1.61
N GLU A 32 8.27 8.56 -1.11
CA GLU A 32 8.12 7.22 -0.55
C GLU A 32 8.19 7.31 0.97
N VAL A 33 7.26 6.65 1.66
CA VAL A 33 7.19 6.59 3.13
C VAL A 33 7.21 5.12 3.54
N PRO A 34 7.97 4.71 4.56
CA PRO A 34 7.85 3.37 5.11
C PRO A 34 6.41 3.13 5.58
N ALA A 35 5.86 1.95 5.27
CA ALA A 35 4.49 1.62 5.62
C ALA A 35 4.35 1.62 7.14
N SER A 36 3.35 2.34 7.64
CA SER A 36 3.06 2.37 9.07
C SER A 36 2.79 0.95 9.58
N PRO A 37 3.23 0.55 10.78
CA PRO A 37 3.02 -0.79 11.32
C PRO A 37 1.53 -1.20 11.47
N GLY A 38 0.57 -0.28 11.25
CA GLY A 38 -0.86 -0.56 11.17
C GLY A 38 -1.41 -0.81 9.75
N ALA A 39 -0.63 -0.52 8.70
CA ALA A 39 -1.00 -0.77 7.30
C ALA A 39 -0.58 -2.18 6.88
N ALA A 40 -0.98 -3.20 7.64
CA ALA A 40 -0.82 -4.58 7.22
C ALA A 40 -1.73 -4.79 5.99
N SER A 41 -1.13 -4.79 4.79
CA SER A 41 -1.86 -5.11 3.57
C SER A 41 -2.53 -6.47 3.73
N PRO A 42 -3.84 -6.62 3.46
CA PRO A 42 -4.56 -7.88 3.67
C PRO A 42 -3.99 -9.04 2.82
N LEU A 43 -3.17 -8.73 1.82
CA LEU A 43 -2.43 -9.68 0.99
C LEU A 43 -1.23 -10.34 1.71
N ALA A 44 -0.78 -9.81 2.85
CA ALA A 44 0.33 -10.39 3.62
C ALA A 44 -0.10 -11.53 4.56
N MET A 45 -1.41 -11.79 4.69
CA MET A 45 -1.90 -12.92 5.49
C MET A 45 -1.56 -14.24 4.77
N PRO A 46 -0.85 -15.19 5.42
CA PRO A 46 -0.61 -16.49 4.82
C PRO A 46 -1.95 -17.21 4.59
N LEU A 47 -2.20 -17.62 3.35
CA LEU A 47 -3.39 -18.42 3.04
C LEU A 47 -3.33 -19.73 3.84
N PRO A 48 -4.41 -20.14 4.53
CA PRO A 48 -4.41 -21.41 5.24
C PRO A 48 -4.23 -22.55 4.23
N HIS A 49 -3.14 -23.30 4.36
CA HIS A 49 -2.96 -24.56 3.65
C HIS A 49 -4.08 -25.51 4.08
N ARG A 50 -5.10 -25.65 3.22
CA ARG A 50 -6.09 -26.71 3.36
C ARG A 50 -5.38 -28.05 3.22
N HIS A 51 -5.00 -28.64 4.35
CA HIS A 51 -4.62 -30.05 4.42
C HIS A 51 -5.81 -30.87 3.92
N ARG A 52 -5.74 -31.28 2.65
CA ARG A 52 -6.61 -32.33 2.09
C ARG A 52 -6.30 -33.59 2.91
N HIS A 53 -7.12 -33.84 3.92
CA HIS A 53 -7.11 -35.11 4.62
C HIS A 53 -7.23 -36.22 3.58
N ARG A 54 -6.21 -37.09 3.57
CA ARG A 54 -6.14 -38.33 2.81
C ARG A 54 -7.49 -39.05 2.87
N ARG A 55 -8.24 -39.08 1.76
CA ARG A 55 -9.18 -40.18 1.53
C ARG A 55 -8.33 -41.38 1.14
N LYS A 56 -8.08 -42.23 2.13
CA LYS A 56 -7.40 -43.52 1.97
C LYS A 56 -8.38 -44.48 1.24
N PRO A 57 -7.90 -45.30 0.28
CA PRO A 57 -8.74 -46.27 -0.42
C PRO A 57 -9.25 -47.37 0.50
#